data_AF-A0A961KFR3-F1
#
_entry.id   AF-A0A961KFR3-F1
#
_cell.length_a   1.000
_cell.length_b   1.000
_cell.length_c   1.000
_cell.angle_alpha   90.00
_cell.angle_beta   90.00
_cell.angle_gamma   90.00
#
_symmetry.space_group_name_H-M   'P 1'
#
loop_
_entity.id
_entity.type
_entity.pdbx_description
1 polymer ?
#
loop_
_entity_poly.entity_id
_entity_poly.type
_entity_poly.pdbx_seq_one_letter_code
_entity_poly.pdbx_strand_id
1 'polypeptide(L)'
;MDILNALVLLGNFVLIPALSYGSQLALGALGITLIYGILRFSHFAHGDIMAFGTMVVVLVTWLLQGWGVSLGPLPTALLALPAGIVATALALLFIDRSVYRFYRRVKAQPIVIVMASLGVMFVLNGLVRFIIGPNDQNFADGARFLFTVRDFREATGLDEGLGLRVSQVITIITTLVVVSGLFWFLNRTRAGKSMRAYS
;
A
#
# COMPACT_ATOMS: atom_id res chain seq x y z
N MET A 1 37.11 -12.78 4.48
CA MET A 1 35.97 -13.32 3.71
C MET A 1 34.79 -13.61 4.62
N ASP A 2 35.00 -14.22 5.79
CA ASP A 2 33.92 -14.61 6.72
C ASP A 2 33.03 -13.46 7.21
N ILE A 3 33.59 -12.29 7.53
CA ILE A 3 32.80 -11.12 7.96
C ILE A 3 31.88 -10.63 6.83
N LEU A 4 32.36 -10.66 5.57
CA LEU A 4 31.55 -10.27 4.41
C LEU A 4 30.43 -11.29 4.16
N ASN A 5 30.72 -12.59 4.26
CA ASN A 5 29.71 -13.65 4.19
C ASN A 5 28.65 -13.49 5.30
N ALA A 6 29.07 -13.18 6.54
CA ALA A 6 28.16 -12.91 7.65
C ALA A 6 27.27 -11.69 7.41
N LEU A 7 27.81 -10.60 6.85
CA LEU A 7 27.02 -9.42 6.47
C LEU A 7 26.03 -9.73 5.35
N VAL A 8 26.41 -10.55 4.36
CA VAL A 8 25.51 -10.99 3.28
C VAL A 8 24.37 -11.85 3.83
N LEU A 9 24.66 -12.79 4.73
CA LEU A 9 23.64 -13.59 5.42
C LEU A 9 22.67 -12.70 6.21
N LEU A 10 23.20 -11.78 7.01
CA LEU A 10 22.39 -10.85 7.80
C LEU A 10 21.55 -9.94 6.90
N GLY A 11 22.12 -9.46 5.79
CA GLY A 11 21.41 -8.68 4.79
C GLY A 11 20.23 -9.44 4.18
N ASN A 12 20.49 -10.68 3.72
CA ASN A 12 19.53 -11.51 3.00
C ASN A 12 18.38 -12.01 3.88
N PHE A 13 18.68 -12.45 5.11
CA PHE A 13 17.71 -13.11 5.98
C PHE A 13 17.07 -12.18 7.02
N VAL A 14 17.72 -11.07 7.38
CA VAL A 14 17.24 -10.18 8.44
C VAL A 14 16.91 -8.80 7.90
N LEU A 15 17.90 -8.06 7.39
CA LEU A 15 17.71 -6.64 7.08
C LEU A 15 16.71 -6.41 5.95
N ILE A 16 16.88 -7.07 4.81
CA ILE A 16 16.00 -6.86 3.65
C ILE A 16 14.56 -7.28 3.96
N PRO A 17 14.30 -8.49 4.53
CA PRO A 17 12.94 -8.87 4.92
C PRO A 17 12.34 -7.94 5.97
N ALA A 18 13.09 -7.57 7.02
CA ALA A 18 12.59 -6.69 8.08
C ALA A 18 12.25 -5.29 7.56
N LEU A 19 13.12 -4.71 6.72
CA LEU A 19 12.86 -3.41 6.10
C LEU A 19 11.65 -3.45 5.17
N SER A 20 11.52 -4.49 4.34
CA SER A 20 10.38 -4.64 3.45
C SER A 20 9.07 -4.79 4.21
N TYR A 21 9.04 -5.65 5.24
CA TYR A 21 7.84 -5.88 6.05
C TYR A 21 7.48 -4.65 6.90
N GLY A 22 8.48 -4.04 7.55
CA GLY A 22 8.31 -2.78 8.28
C GLY A 22 7.80 -1.65 7.40
N SER A 23 8.24 -1.60 6.13
CA SER A 23 7.77 -0.62 5.14
C SER A 23 6.28 -0.78 4.82
N GLN A 24 5.78 -2.02 4.72
CA GLN A 24 4.34 -2.31 4.51
C GLN A 24 3.50 -1.89 5.71
N LEU A 25 3.95 -2.27 6.91
CA LEU A 25 3.29 -1.88 8.16
C LEU A 25 3.28 -0.36 8.35
N ALA A 26 4.39 0.32 8.04
CA ALA A 26 4.51 1.77 8.14
C ALA A 26 3.49 2.49 7.24
N LEU A 27 3.30 2.03 5.99
CA LEU A 27 2.32 2.59 5.07
C LEU A 27 0.88 2.46 5.61
N GLY A 28 0.51 1.28 6.12
CA GLY A 28 -0.80 1.06 6.72
C GLY A 28 -1.03 1.90 7.99
N ALA A 29 -0.03 1.94 8.88
CA ALA A 29 -0.10 2.72 10.11
C ALA A 29 -0.19 4.23 9.85
N LEU A 30 0.56 4.74 8.88
CA LEU A 30 0.52 6.15 8.46
C LEU A 30 -0.88 6.57 7.99
N GLY A 31 -1.58 5.73 7.22
CA GLY A 31 -2.94 6.00 6.79
C GLY A 31 -3.93 6.12 7.96
N ILE A 32 -3.92 5.13 8.86
CA ILE A 32 -4.84 5.09 10.02
C ILE A 32 -4.57 6.25 10.97
N THR A 33 -3.30 6.52 11.29
CA THR A 33 -2.94 7.62 12.20
C THR A 33 -3.33 8.98 11.65
N LEU A 34 -3.18 9.21 10.34
CA LEU A 34 -3.61 10.46 9.71
C LEU A 34 -5.13 10.62 9.75
N ILE A 35 -5.88 9.57 9.41
CA ILE A 35 -7.35 9.59 9.43
C ILE A 35 -7.86 9.84 10.85
N TYR A 36 -7.31 9.13 11.82
CA TYR A 36 -7.70 9.31 13.23
C TYR A 36 -7.34 10.72 13.72
N GLY A 37 -6.15 11.22 13.39
CA GLY A 37 -5.73 12.57 13.74
C GLY A 37 -6.68 13.65 13.21
N ILE A 38 -7.21 13.48 12.00
CA ILE A 38 -8.09 14.49 11.39
C ILE A 38 -9.56 14.28 11.79
N LEU A 39 -10.08 13.05 11.67
CA LEU A 39 -11.50 12.76 11.84
C LEU A 39 -11.89 12.43 13.29
N ARG A 40 -10.91 12.11 14.16
CA ARG A 40 -11.09 11.78 15.57
C ARG A 40 -12.06 10.61 15.86
N PHE A 41 -12.19 9.67 14.93
CA PHE A 41 -12.88 8.39 15.15
C PHE A 41 -12.11 7.23 14.52
N SER A 42 -12.32 6.02 15.05
CA SER A 42 -11.70 4.81 14.51
C SER A 42 -12.34 4.42 13.18
N HIS A 43 -11.61 4.61 12.08
CA HIS A 43 -12.09 4.30 10.73
C HIS A 43 -11.78 2.83 10.38
N PHE A 44 -12.66 1.92 10.81
CA PHE A 44 -12.51 0.48 10.61
C PHE A 44 -12.40 0.06 9.14
N ALA A 45 -13.13 0.74 8.25
CA ALA A 45 -13.12 0.44 6.82
C ALA A 45 -11.79 0.76 6.11
N HIS A 46 -10.75 1.26 6.78
CA HIS A 46 -9.52 1.69 6.11
C HIS A 46 -8.83 0.52 5.38
N GLY A 47 -8.74 -0.64 6.02
CA GLY A 47 -8.15 -1.84 5.41
C GLY A 47 -8.89 -2.28 4.15
N ASP A 48 -10.23 -2.28 4.16
CA ASP A 48 -11.03 -2.66 3.00
C ASP A 48 -10.98 -1.61 1.87
N ILE A 49 -10.73 -0.33 2.19
CA ILE A 49 -10.45 0.69 1.17
C ILE A 49 -9.09 0.43 0.51
N MET A 50 -8.06 0.03 1.28
CA MET A 50 -6.78 -0.40 0.72
C MET A 50 -6.95 -1.63 -0.17
N ALA A 51 -7.75 -2.60 0.25
CA ALA A 51 -8.07 -3.80 -0.54
C ALA A 51 -8.82 -3.43 -1.84
N PHE A 52 -9.80 -2.54 -1.76
CA PHE A 52 -10.54 -2.04 -2.93
C PHE A 52 -9.61 -1.36 -3.94
N GLY A 53 -8.72 -0.46 -3.48
CA GLY A 53 -7.74 0.18 -4.35
C GLY A 53 -6.80 -0.82 -5.01
N THR A 54 -6.32 -1.80 -4.23
CA THR A 54 -5.48 -2.90 -4.73
C THR A 54 -6.20 -3.73 -5.79
N MET A 55 -7.46 -4.11 -5.54
CA MET A 55 -8.29 -4.82 -6.50
C MET A 55 -8.39 -4.06 -7.83
N VAL A 56 -8.65 -2.76 -7.81
CA VAL A 56 -8.70 -1.96 -9.05
C VAL A 56 -7.36 -2.00 -9.78
N VAL A 57 -6.24 -1.83 -9.07
CA VAL A 57 -4.90 -1.94 -9.68
C VAL A 57 -4.71 -3.30 -10.32
N VAL A 58 -5.08 -4.39 -9.64
CA VAL A 58 -4.95 -5.77 -10.17
C VAL A 58 -5.79 -5.95 -11.43
N LEU A 59 -7.05 -5.55 -11.42
CA LEU A 59 -7.95 -5.67 -12.58
C LEU A 59 -7.45 -4.87 -13.79
N VAL A 60 -6.99 -3.64 -13.57
CA VAL A 60 -6.42 -2.80 -14.63
C VAL A 60 -5.11 -3.40 -15.12
N THR A 61 -4.30 -3.99 -14.24
CA THR A 61 -3.08 -4.69 -14.63
C THR A 61 -3.39 -5.86 -15.56
N TRP A 62 -4.35 -6.71 -15.20
CA TRP A 62 -4.79 -7.83 -16.05
C TRP A 62 -5.34 -7.35 -17.39
N LEU A 63 -6.07 -6.24 -17.41
CA LEU A 63 -6.55 -5.63 -18.64
C LEU A 63 -5.39 -5.18 -19.55
N LEU A 64 -4.40 -4.47 -18.99
CA LEU A 64 -3.22 -4.00 -19.73
C LEU A 64 -2.38 -5.16 -20.25
N GLN A 65 -2.16 -6.19 -19.43
CA GLN A 65 -1.47 -7.42 -19.83
C GLN A 65 -2.23 -8.16 -20.94
N GLY A 66 -3.57 -8.19 -20.87
CA GLY A 66 -4.43 -8.73 -21.92
C GLY A 66 -4.32 -7.99 -23.25
N TRP A 67 -3.95 -6.69 -23.22
CA TRP A 67 -3.62 -5.90 -24.42
C TRP A 67 -2.15 -6.02 -24.85
N GLY A 68 -1.36 -6.88 -24.20
CA GLY A 68 0.06 -7.05 -24.50
C GLY A 68 0.96 -5.92 -23.97
N VAL A 69 0.42 -5.00 -23.16
CA VAL A 69 1.21 -3.93 -22.55
C VAL A 69 2.01 -4.52 -21.39
N SER A 70 3.33 -4.50 -21.52
CA SER A 70 4.24 -4.91 -20.45
C SER A 70 5.37 -3.91 -20.23
N LEU A 71 5.82 -3.80 -18.99
CA LEU A 71 6.93 -2.94 -18.58
C LEU A 71 8.29 -3.69 -18.54
N GLY A 72 8.35 -4.87 -19.17
CA GLY A 72 9.51 -5.74 -19.12
C GLY A 72 9.84 -6.20 -17.69
N PRO A 73 11.01 -5.85 -17.13
CA PRO A 73 11.40 -6.30 -15.79
C PRO A 73 10.60 -5.62 -14.67
N LEU A 74 10.00 -4.45 -14.92
CA LEU A 74 9.21 -3.73 -13.92
C LEU A 74 7.75 -4.23 -13.93
N PRO A 75 7.08 -4.26 -12.76
CA PRO A 75 5.67 -4.62 -12.68
C PRO A 75 4.79 -3.68 -13.52
N THR A 76 3.95 -4.25 -14.37
CA THR A 76 2.90 -3.52 -15.12
C THR A 76 1.92 -2.81 -14.20
N ALA A 77 1.77 -3.26 -12.95
CA ALA A 77 1.00 -2.62 -11.90
C ALA A 77 1.37 -1.15 -11.68
N LEU A 78 2.61 -0.74 -11.95
CA LEU A 78 3.03 0.65 -11.84
C LEU A 78 2.27 1.57 -12.80
N LEU A 79 1.87 1.07 -13.98
CA LEU A 79 1.02 1.82 -14.92
C LEU A 79 -0.45 1.82 -14.50
N ALA A 80 -0.88 0.80 -13.75
CA ALA A 80 -2.24 0.69 -13.23
C ALA A 80 -2.47 1.54 -11.95
N LEU A 81 -1.40 1.96 -11.26
CA LEU A 81 -1.48 2.76 -10.03
C LEU A 81 -2.35 4.03 -10.16
N PRO A 82 -2.22 4.87 -11.21
CA PRO A 82 -3.06 6.06 -11.35
C PRO A 82 -4.56 5.73 -11.39
N ALA A 83 -4.95 4.64 -12.08
CA ALA A 83 -6.34 4.20 -12.13
C ALA A 83 -6.83 3.75 -10.74
N GLY A 84 -6.00 3.00 -10.00
CA GLY A 84 -6.29 2.61 -8.63
C GLY A 84 -6.45 3.80 -7.67
N ILE A 85 -5.56 4.80 -7.77
CA ILE A 85 -5.62 6.03 -6.97
C ILE A 85 -6.91 6.80 -7.26
N VAL A 86 -7.25 7.00 -8.53
CA VAL A 86 -8.47 7.71 -8.94
C VAL A 86 -9.71 6.97 -8.45
N ALA A 87 -9.79 5.65 -8.67
CA ALA A 87 -10.93 4.86 -8.23
C ALA A 87 -11.10 4.86 -6.71
N THR A 88 -10.00 4.75 -5.96
CA THR A 88 -10.02 4.82 -4.49
C THR A 88 -10.46 6.19 -4.00
N ALA A 89 -9.97 7.27 -4.62
CA ALA A 89 -10.39 8.63 -4.29
C ALA A 89 -11.88 8.84 -4.56
N LEU A 90 -12.39 8.36 -5.70
CA LEU A 90 -13.81 8.42 -6.03
C LEU A 90 -14.66 7.61 -5.04
N ALA A 91 -14.23 6.39 -4.68
CA ALA A 91 -14.91 5.56 -3.69
C ALA A 91 -14.96 6.23 -2.32
N LEU A 92 -13.85 6.82 -1.85
CA LEU A 92 -13.79 7.58 -0.60
C LEU A 92 -14.74 8.78 -0.61
N LEU A 93 -14.76 9.55 -1.70
CA LEU A 93 -15.66 10.70 -1.84
C LEU A 93 -17.13 10.29 -1.92
N PHE A 94 -17.42 9.13 -2.52
CA PHE A 94 -18.75 8.57 -2.59
C PHE A 94 -19.23 8.14 -1.19
N ILE A 95 -18.43 7.34 -0.48
CA ILE A 95 -18.70 6.87 0.89
C ILE A 95 -18.85 8.05 1.85
N ASP A 96 -17.98 9.06 1.74
CA ASP A 96 -18.09 10.26 2.55
C ASP A 96 -19.44 10.95 2.34
N ARG A 97 -19.86 11.13 1.08
CA ARG A 97 -21.12 11.80 0.74
C ARG A 97 -22.34 10.99 1.17
N SER A 98 -22.33 9.68 0.96
CA SER A 98 -23.48 8.80 1.19
C SER A 98 -23.64 8.41 2.65
N VAL A 99 -22.55 8.19 3.38
CA VAL A 99 -22.57 7.67 4.76
C VAL A 99 -22.08 8.74 5.74
N TYR A 100 -20.79 9.05 5.74
CA TYR A 100 -20.18 9.79 6.85
C TYR A 100 -20.67 11.23 6.98
N ARG A 101 -20.96 11.91 5.86
CA ARG A 101 -21.48 13.28 5.84
C ARG A 101 -22.81 13.40 6.57
N PHE A 102 -23.69 12.41 6.45
CA PHE A 102 -24.97 12.42 7.17
C PHE A 102 -24.73 12.44 8.68
N TYR A 103 -23.93 11.49 9.19
CA TYR A 103 -23.64 11.39 10.62
C TYR A 103 -22.89 12.61 11.17
N ARG A 104 -22.01 13.24 10.38
CA ARG A 104 -21.38 14.51 10.76
C ARG A 104 -22.38 15.66 10.86
N ARG A 105 -23.37 15.75 9.96
CA ARG A 105 -24.38 16.82 9.97
C ARG A 105 -25.32 16.73 11.16
N VAL A 106 -25.75 15.52 11.53
CA VAL A 106 -26.63 15.30 12.69
C VAL A 106 -25.85 15.28 14.02
N LYS A 107 -24.53 15.56 13.99
CA LYS A 107 -23.64 15.54 15.16
C LYS A 107 -23.75 14.23 15.95
N ALA A 108 -23.79 13.11 15.24
CA ALA A 108 -23.88 11.80 15.86
C ALA A 108 -22.72 11.58 16.83
N GLN A 109 -22.98 10.82 17.90
CA GLN A 109 -21.93 10.43 18.83
C GLN A 109 -20.82 9.65 18.10
N PRO A 110 -19.54 9.80 18.48
CA PRO A 110 -18.42 9.15 17.79
C PRO A 110 -18.60 7.63 17.59
N ILE A 111 -19.20 6.96 18.58
CA ILE A 111 -19.47 5.51 18.51
C ILE A 111 -20.44 5.15 17.37
N VAL A 112 -21.39 6.01 17.05
CA VAL A 112 -22.35 5.79 15.93
C VAL A 112 -21.61 5.87 14.59
N ILE A 113 -20.65 6.79 14.46
CA ILE A 113 -19.82 6.93 13.25
C ILE A 113 -18.91 5.70 13.09
N VAL A 114 -18.37 5.19 14.20
CA VAL A 114 -17.58 3.94 14.22
C VAL A 114 -18.43 2.76 13.74
N MET A 115 -19.67 2.62 14.23
CA MET A 115 -20.59 1.56 13.79
C MET A 115 -20.96 1.71 12.30
N ALA A 116 -21.14 2.94 11.83
CA ALA A 116 -21.32 3.20 10.40
C ALA A 116 -20.10 2.79 9.57
N SER A 117 -18.87 3.02 10.08
CA SER A 117 -17.64 2.58 9.43
C SER A 117 -17.51 1.07 9.37
N LEU A 118 -17.97 0.33 10.40
CA LEU A 118 -18.08 -1.13 10.34
C LEU A 118 -19.07 -1.59 9.26
N GLY A 119 -20.19 -0.89 9.08
CA GLY A 119 -21.11 -1.16 7.97
C GLY A 119 -20.43 -1.00 6.61
N VAL A 120 -19.70 0.10 6.41
CA VAL A 120 -18.93 0.35 5.18
C VAL A 120 -17.85 -0.72 4.97
N MET A 121 -17.18 -1.15 6.03
CA MET A 121 -16.19 -2.22 6.02
C MET A 121 -16.77 -3.50 5.39
N PHE A 122 -17.91 -3.98 5.89
CA PHE A 122 -18.57 -5.17 5.35
C PHE A 122 -19.02 -5.01 3.89
N VAL A 123 -19.55 -3.83 3.52
CA VAL A 123 -19.96 -3.56 2.14
C VAL A 123 -18.76 -3.58 1.19
N LEU A 124 -17.66 -2.92 1.55
CA LEU A 124 -16.44 -2.93 0.73
C LEU A 124 -15.82 -4.33 0.67
N ASN A 125 -15.78 -5.04 1.80
CA ASN A 125 -15.29 -6.42 1.84
C ASN A 125 -16.08 -7.33 0.90
N GLY A 126 -17.42 -7.25 0.98
CA GLY A 126 -18.32 -7.98 0.10
C GLY A 126 -18.14 -7.59 -1.36
N LEU A 127 -18.01 -6.30 -1.67
CA LEU A 127 -17.78 -5.81 -3.03
C LEU A 127 -16.48 -6.34 -3.63
N VAL A 128 -15.38 -6.26 -2.87
CA VAL A 128 -14.08 -6.76 -3.33
C VAL A 128 -14.13 -8.26 -3.59
N ARG A 129 -14.65 -9.04 -2.64
CA ARG A 129 -14.79 -10.49 -2.77
C ARG A 129 -15.74 -10.91 -3.88
N PHE A 130 -16.78 -10.10 -4.15
CA PHE A 130 -17.70 -10.35 -5.26
C PHE A 130 -17.04 -10.17 -6.62
N ILE A 131 -16.15 -9.19 -6.77
CA ILE A 131 -15.51 -8.87 -8.05
C ILE A 131 -14.31 -9.78 -8.33
N ILE A 132 -13.35 -9.86 -7.39
CA ILE A 132 -12.09 -10.59 -7.61
C ILE A 132 -12.13 -12.04 -7.09
N GLY A 133 -13.15 -12.37 -6.30
CA GLY A 133 -13.28 -13.65 -5.63
C GLY A 133 -12.79 -13.65 -4.18
N PRO A 134 -13.18 -14.66 -3.38
CA PRO A 134 -12.80 -14.77 -1.97
C PRO A 134 -11.44 -15.44 -1.73
N ASN A 135 -10.85 -16.03 -2.76
CA ASN A 135 -9.59 -16.76 -2.67
C ASN A 135 -8.38 -15.83 -2.74
N ASP A 136 -7.24 -16.29 -2.22
CA ASP A 136 -5.97 -15.58 -2.30
C ASP A 136 -5.56 -15.33 -3.75
N GLN A 137 -5.26 -14.07 -4.06
CA GLN A 137 -4.85 -13.64 -5.39
C GLN A 137 -3.33 -13.56 -5.45
N ASN A 138 -2.70 -14.55 -6.08
CA ASN A 138 -1.26 -14.54 -6.32
C ASN A 138 -0.92 -13.57 -7.46
N PHE A 139 -0.46 -12.37 -7.09
CA PHE A 139 -0.09 -11.34 -8.04
C PHE A 139 1.40 -11.42 -8.40
N ALA A 140 1.70 -12.19 -9.45
CA ALA A 140 3.05 -12.35 -9.98
C ALA A 140 3.25 -11.48 -11.24
N ASP A 141 3.59 -10.22 -11.03
CA ASP A 141 3.78 -9.23 -12.09
C ASP A 141 5.20 -8.63 -12.04
N GLY A 142 5.84 -8.53 -13.20
CA GLY A 142 7.24 -8.11 -13.35
C GLY A 142 8.26 -9.20 -13.00
N ALA A 143 9.55 -8.83 -13.01
CA ALA A 143 10.63 -9.75 -12.63
C ALA A 143 10.55 -10.08 -11.14
N ARG A 144 10.73 -11.36 -10.79
CA ARG A 144 10.67 -11.81 -9.39
C ARG A 144 11.89 -11.36 -8.58
N PHE A 145 13.06 -11.31 -9.21
CA PHE A 145 14.35 -10.97 -8.61
C PHE A 145 15.07 -9.92 -9.44
N LEU A 146 15.70 -8.95 -8.77
CA LEU A 146 16.65 -8.01 -9.39
C LEU A 146 18.00 -8.68 -9.61
N PHE A 147 18.46 -9.44 -8.61
CA PHE A 147 19.64 -10.30 -8.68
C PHE A 147 19.37 -11.58 -7.90
N THR A 148 19.77 -12.70 -8.47
CA THR A 148 19.67 -14.01 -7.84
C THR A 148 20.87 -14.24 -6.93
N VAL A 149 20.71 -15.12 -5.93
CA VAL A 149 21.80 -15.60 -5.07
C VAL A 149 23.00 -16.10 -5.91
N ARG A 150 22.75 -16.75 -7.06
CA ARG A 150 23.80 -17.24 -7.98
C ARG A 150 24.54 -16.09 -8.66
N ASP A 151 23.80 -15.16 -9.28
CA ASP A 151 24.37 -13.98 -9.94
C ASP A 151 25.23 -13.15 -8.96
N PHE A 152 24.79 -13.04 -7.71
CA PHE A 152 25.55 -12.34 -6.68
C PHE A 152 26.84 -13.06 -6.30
N ARG A 153 26.80 -14.39 -6.13
CA ARG A 153 28.00 -15.20 -5.83
C ARG A 153 29.01 -15.15 -6.97
N GLU A 154 28.54 -15.25 -8.21
CA GLU A 154 29.39 -15.17 -9.41
C GLU A 154 30.03 -13.78 -9.57
N ALA A 155 29.31 -12.70 -9.24
CA ALA A 155 29.84 -11.34 -9.33
C ALA A 155 30.79 -10.96 -8.18
N THR A 156 30.60 -11.52 -6.99
CA THR A 156 31.35 -11.11 -5.78
C THR A 156 32.42 -12.10 -5.33
N GLY A 157 32.37 -13.35 -5.80
CA GLY A 157 33.27 -14.42 -5.36
C GLY A 157 33.07 -14.85 -3.91
N LEU A 158 31.94 -14.48 -3.30
CA LEU A 158 31.57 -14.84 -1.93
C LEU A 158 30.84 -16.20 -1.92
N ASP A 159 31.03 -16.98 -0.85
CA ASP A 159 30.33 -18.26 -0.66
C ASP A 159 28.84 -18.05 -0.39
N GLU A 160 28.47 -16.88 0.14
CA GLU A 160 27.09 -16.50 0.43
C GLU A 160 26.52 -15.55 -0.61
N GLY A 161 25.23 -15.71 -0.90
CA GLY A 161 24.55 -14.94 -1.94
C GLY A 161 23.38 -14.14 -1.42
N LEU A 162 23.20 -12.94 -1.98
CA LEU A 162 22.10 -12.03 -1.66
C LEU A 162 21.03 -12.12 -2.75
N GLY A 163 19.81 -12.51 -2.39
CA GLY A 163 18.67 -12.55 -3.30
C GLY A 163 17.75 -11.35 -3.05
N LEU A 164 17.74 -10.38 -3.96
CA LEU A 164 16.93 -9.17 -3.80
C LEU A 164 15.71 -9.21 -4.72
N ARG A 165 14.50 -9.23 -4.15
CA ARG A 165 13.26 -9.21 -4.92
C ARG A 165 12.92 -7.79 -5.37
N VAL A 166 12.42 -7.65 -6.60
CA VAL A 166 11.93 -6.37 -7.13
C VAL A 166 10.87 -5.78 -6.22
N SER A 167 9.94 -6.62 -5.73
CA SER A 167 8.87 -6.19 -4.82
C SER A 167 9.39 -5.60 -3.50
N GLN A 168 10.49 -6.12 -2.94
CA GLN A 168 11.07 -5.60 -1.70
C GLN A 168 11.63 -4.19 -1.92
N VAL A 169 12.37 -3.99 -3.01
CA VAL A 169 12.95 -2.70 -3.36
C VAL A 169 11.86 -1.67 -3.67
N ILE A 170 10.87 -2.03 -4.49
CA ILE A 170 9.74 -1.15 -4.79
C ILE A 170 9.00 -0.77 -3.51
N THR A 171 8.75 -1.71 -2.61
CA THR A 171 8.07 -1.45 -1.33
C THR A 171 8.84 -0.41 -0.51
N ILE A 172 10.15 -0.63 -0.29
CA ILE A 172 10.98 0.27 0.51
C ILE A 172 11.04 1.68 -0.11
N ILE A 173 11.28 1.76 -1.42
CA ILE A 173 11.34 3.04 -2.14
C ILE A 173 9.99 3.76 -2.07
N THR A 174 8.89 3.04 -2.30
CA THR A 174 7.54 3.61 -2.24
C THR A 174 7.25 4.15 -0.84
N THR A 175 7.57 3.41 0.21
CA THR A 175 7.40 3.89 1.58
C THR A 175 8.19 5.15 1.84
N LEU A 176 9.47 5.21 1.45
CA LEU A 176 10.28 6.42 1.62
C LEU A 176 9.65 7.61 0.88
N VAL A 177 9.29 7.44 -0.39
CA VAL A 177 8.68 8.50 -1.21
C VAL A 177 7.35 8.98 -0.61
N VAL A 178 6.45 8.07 -0.24
CA VAL A 178 5.13 8.43 0.30
C VAL A 178 5.25 9.08 1.68
N VAL A 179 6.08 8.55 2.57
CA VAL A 179 6.29 9.11 3.91
C VAL A 179 6.92 10.50 3.83
N SER A 180 8.00 10.66 3.06
CA SER A 180 8.65 11.96 2.87
C SER A 180 7.73 12.95 2.18
N GLY A 181 6.99 12.52 1.16
CA GLY A 181 6.00 13.32 0.45
C GLY A 181 4.87 13.80 1.36
N LEU A 182 4.31 12.91 2.18
CA LEU A 182 3.26 13.27 3.13
C LEU A 182 3.80 14.22 4.22
N PHE A 183 4.98 13.93 4.77
CA PHE A 183 5.59 14.78 5.79
C PHE A 183 5.83 16.20 5.26
N TRP A 184 6.34 16.30 4.03
CA TRP A 184 6.50 17.58 3.34
C TRP A 184 5.14 18.26 3.12
N PHE A 185 4.13 17.52 2.63
CA PHE A 185 2.79 18.04 2.39
C PHE A 185 2.17 18.64 3.66
N LEU A 186 2.20 17.91 4.77
CA LEU A 186 1.60 18.33 6.04
C LEU A 186 2.32 19.53 6.69
N ASN A 187 3.63 19.66 6.48
CA ASN A 187 4.42 20.74 7.11
C ASN A 187 4.58 21.98 6.24
N ARG A 188 4.64 21.82 4.91
CA ARG A 188 4.98 22.90 3.97
C ARG A 188 3.79 23.44 3.20
N THR A 189 2.68 22.71 3.05
CA THR A 189 1.52 23.18 2.27
C THR A 189 0.45 23.87 3.11
N ARG A 190 -0.34 24.76 2.50
CA ARG A 190 -1.47 25.43 3.17
C ARG A 190 -2.57 24.45 3.56
N ALA A 191 -2.91 23.51 2.68
CA ALA A 191 -3.89 22.47 2.94
C ALA A 191 -3.47 21.54 4.09
N GLY A 192 -2.20 21.13 4.13
CA GLY A 192 -1.63 20.36 5.24
C GLY A 192 -1.73 21.09 6.58
N LYS A 193 -1.40 22.40 6.60
CA LYS A 193 -1.55 23.23 7.80
C LYS A 193 -3.00 23.33 8.27
N SER A 194 -3.97 23.48 7.36
CA SER A 194 -5.39 23.51 7.74
C SER A 194 -5.90 22.19 8.29
N MET A 195 -5.46 21.05 7.73
CA MET A 195 -5.83 19.72 8.24
C MET A 195 -5.32 19.52 9.67
N ARG A 196 -4.10 19.97 9.96
CA ARG A 196 -3.52 19.89 11.31
C ARG A 196 -4.17 20.84 12.31
N ALA A 197 -4.65 21.99 11.87
CA ALA A 197 -5.34 22.96 12.73
C ALA A 197 -6.78 22.56 13.09
N TYR A 198 -7.35 21.58 12.39
CA TYR A 198 -8.67 21.01 12.68
C TYR A 198 -8.62 19.96 13.80
N SER A 199 -7.48 19.27 13.93
CA SER A 199 -7.17 18.39 15.07
C SER A 199 -6.83 19.19 16.31
#